data_AF-A0A084B750-F1
#
_entry.id   AF-A0A084B750-F1
#
_cell.length_a   1.000
_cell.length_b   1.000
_cell.length_c   1.000
_cell.angle_alpha   90.00
_cell.angle_beta   90.00
_cell.angle_gamma   90.00
#
_symmetry.space_group_name_H-M   'P 1'
#
loop_
_entity.id
_entity.type
_entity.pdbx_description
1 polymer ?
#
loop_
_entity_poly.entity_id
_entity_poly.type
_entity_poly.pdbx_seq_one_letter_code
_entity_poly.pdbx_strand_id
1 'polypeptide(L)'
;MASIAILATTAAVTAAGEDGVNLDITLNNSQPEQDADSTIRPDVEPTNNVGTQFKPLNVPDRPFKVLDLSESPLKLFPRFLPIQLVKDWVTYANLAAVDPKDPALKDNSRQRRWKPISLTEIYIWKGTSICMDLQPDKQRKDYWRASYSGGNHSPS
;
A
#
# COMPACT_ATOMS: atom_id res chain seq x y z
N MET A 1 -32.14 29.20 -22.23
CA MET A 1 -31.72 29.74 -20.91
C MET A 1 -32.93 29.67 -19.98
N ALA A 2 -33.07 28.58 -19.23
CA ALA A 2 -34.04 28.47 -18.14
C ALA A 2 -33.42 27.56 -17.08
N SER A 3 -33.04 28.14 -15.95
CA SER A 3 -32.50 27.42 -14.80
C SER A 3 -33.65 26.84 -13.99
N ILE A 4 -33.58 25.54 -13.68
CA ILE A 4 -34.47 24.89 -12.71
C ILE A 4 -33.63 24.58 -11.47
N ALA A 5 -33.92 25.28 -10.39
CA ALA A 5 -33.38 24.99 -9.07
C ALA A 5 -34.11 23.78 -8.48
N ILE A 6 -33.39 22.76 -8.04
CA ILE A 6 -33.96 21.65 -7.27
C ILE A 6 -33.67 21.93 -5.79
N LEU A 7 -34.73 22.28 -5.07
CA LEU A 7 -34.78 22.35 -3.62
C LEU A 7 -34.59 20.94 -3.06
N ALA A 8 -33.57 20.72 -2.22
CA ALA A 8 -33.43 19.48 -1.46
C ALA A 8 -34.34 19.54 -0.23
N THR A 9 -35.47 18.83 -0.27
CA THR A 9 -36.32 18.61 0.90
C THR A 9 -35.69 17.54 1.78
N THR A 10 -35.15 17.93 2.93
CA THR A 10 -34.73 17.00 3.99
C THR A 10 -35.96 16.44 4.69
N ALA A 11 -36.33 15.19 4.37
CA ALA A 11 -37.28 14.43 5.17
C ALA A 11 -36.52 13.77 6.33
N ALA A 12 -36.70 14.30 7.54
CA ALA A 12 -36.29 13.61 8.76
C ALA A 12 -37.23 12.41 8.96
N VAL A 13 -36.68 11.19 8.91
CA VAL A 13 -37.42 9.98 9.29
C VAL A 13 -37.27 9.82 10.81
N THR A 14 -38.29 10.26 11.55
CA THR A 14 -38.50 9.83 12.95
C THR A 14 -39.13 8.44 12.93
N ALA A 15 -38.32 7.41 13.17
CA ALA A 15 -38.82 6.09 13.52
C ALA A 15 -38.91 5.98 15.05
N ALA A 16 -40.13 6.05 15.58
CA ALA A 16 -40.43 5.69 16.96
C ALA A 16 -40.43 4.16 17.07
N GLY A 17 -39.56 3.64 17.92
CA GLY A 17 -39.50 2.25 18.35
C GLY A 17 -38.69 2.24 19.65
N GLU A 18 -39.41 2.07 20.76
CA GLU A 18 -38.85 1.97 22.10
C GLU A 18 -37.93 0.75 22.15
N ASP A 19 -36.75 0.90 22.77
CA ASP A 19 -35.62 -0.07 22.83
C ASP A 19 -34.59 0.00 21.68
N GLY A 20 -34.30 1.21 21.18
CA GLY A 20 -33.25 1.46 20.19
C GLY A 20 -31.85 1.53 20.82
N VAL A 21 -31.03 0.50 20.58
CA VAL A 21 -29.57 0.61 20.72
C VAL A 21 -29.12 1.71 19.75
N ASN A 22 -28.65 2.85 20.27
CA ASN A 22 -28.11 3.92 19.44
C ASN A 22 -26.76 3.47 18.88
N LEU A 23 -26.80 2.80 17.73
CA LEU A 23 -25.64 2.61 16.88
C LEU A 23 -25.38 3.96 16.24
N ASP A 24 -24.53 4.76 16.89
CA ASP A 24 -24.00 6.01 16.34
C ASP A 24 -23.05 5.66 15.19
N ILE A 25 -23.64 5.20 14.08
CA ILE A 25 -22.91 4.90 12.85
C ILE A 25 -22.57 6.26 12.26
N THR A 26 -21.35 6.73 12.54
CA THR A 26 -20.81 7.97 12.00
C THR A 26 -20.66 7.80 10.49
N LEU A 27 -21.70 8.21 9.76
CA LEU A 27 -21.80 8.11 8.30
C LEU A 27 -20.79 9.02 7.56
N ASN A 28 -20.02 9.80 8.31
CA ASN A 28 -19.01 10.74 7.82
C ASN A 28 -17.87 10.07 7.03
N ASN A 29 -17.63 8.77 7.23
CA ASN A 29 -16.62 8.00 6.48
C ASN A 29 -17.20 7.26 5.26
N SER A 30 -18.49 7.34 5.02
CA SER A 30 -19.14 6.79 3.81
C SER A 30 -19.22 7.89 2.74
N GLN A 31 -18.06 8.29 2.21
CA GLN A 31 -18.04 9.14 1.02
C GLN A 31 -18.29 8.26 -0.24
N PRO A 32 -19.04 8.76 -1.23
CA PRO A 32 -19.11 8.14 -2.54
C PRO A 32 -17.71 7.96 -3.14
N GLU A 33 -17.54 6.90 -3.92
CA GLU A 33 -16.30 6.61 -4.65
C GLU A 33 -15.88 7.82 -5.50
N GLN A 34 -14.59 8.15 -5.49
CA GLN A 34 -14.04 9.30 -6.18
C GLN A 34 -13.37 8.87 -7.49
N ASP A 35 -13.34 9.75 -8.49
CA ASP A 35 -12.66 9.49 -9.78
C ASP A 35 -11.15 9.22 -9.63
N ALA A 36 -10.57 9.57 -8.49
CA ALA A 36 -9.16 9.31 -8.15
C ALA A 36 -8.92 7.90 -7.57
N ASP A 37 -9.97 7.15 -7.22
CA ASP A 37 -9.86 5.83 -6.63
C ASP A 37 -9.43 4.81 -7.69
N SER A 38 -8.49 3.92 -7.36
CA SER A 38 -8.07 2.85 -8.28
C SER A 38 -9.13 1.77 -8.51
N THR A 39 -10.22 1.81 -7.74
CA THR A 39 -11.38 0.93 -7.85
C THR A 39 -12.63 1.79 -7.93
N ILE A 40 -12.95 2.24 -9.15
CA ILE A 40 -14.23 2.85 -9.46
C ILE A 40 -15.23 1.72 -9.72
N ARG A 41 -16.40 1.79 -9.09
CA ARG A 41 -17.52 0.90 -9.37
C ARG A 41 -17.88 1.03 -10.85
N PRO A 42 -17.97 -0.08 -11.59
CA PRO A 42 -18.45 -0.04 -12.96
C PRO A 42 -19.80 0.69 -13.05
N ASP A 43 -19.94 1.58 -14.01
CA ASP A 43 -21.22 2.24 -14.35
C ASP A 43 -22.14 1.22 -15.03
N VAL A 44 -22.60 0.26 -14.24
CA VAL A 44 -23.50 -0.81 -14.61
C VAL A 44 -24.74 -0.62 -13.77
N GLU A 45 -25.85 -0.40 -14.45
CA GLU A 45 -27.17 -0.31 -13.82
C GLU A 45 -27.36 -1.48 -12.85
N PRO A 46 -27.73 -1.21 -11.58
CA PRO A 46 -28.02 -2.25 -10.62
C PRO A 46 -29.02 -3.23 -11.24
N THR A 47 -28.71 -4.52 -11.17
CA THR A 47 -29.64 -5.50 -11.71
C THR A 47 -30.93 -5.48 -10.87
N ASN A 48 -32.09 -5.38 -11.53
CA ASN A 48 -33.39 -5.52 -10.85
C ASN A 48 -33.68 -6.98 -10.45
N ASN A 49 -32.83 -7.91 -10.87
CA ASN A 49 -32.89 -9.31 -10.45
C ASN A 49 -32.47 -9.42 -8.99
N VAL A 50 -33.42 -9.27 -8.09
CA VAL A 50 -33.23 -9.67 -6.70
C VAL A 50 -33.12 -11.19 -6.70
N GLY A 51 -31.98 -11.71 -6.25
CA GLY A 51 -31.83 -13.15 -6.04
C GLY A 51 -32.95 -13.63 -5.10
N THR A 52 -33.71 -14.64 -5.50
CA THR A 52 -34.79 -15.19 -4.66
C THR A 52 -34.26 -15.87 -3.40
N GLN A 53 -32.97 -16.26 -3.40
CA GLN A 53 -32.31 -16.91 -2.28
C GLN A 53 -30.80 -16.62 -2.29
N PHE A 54 -30.25 -16.24 -1.14
CA PHE A 54 -28.80 -16.20 -0.93
C PHE A 54 -28.25 -17.63 -0.89
N LYS A 55 -27.28 -17.93 -1.76
CA LYS A 55 -26.51 -19.18 -1.71
C LYS A 55 -25.15 -18.88 -1.10
N PRO A 56 -24.88 -19.25 0.16
CA PRO A 56 -23.56 -19.06 0.74
C PRO A 56 -22.52 -19.82 -0.07
N LEU A 57 -21.33 -19.22 -0.21
CA LEU A 57 -20.16 -19.91 -0.73
C LEU A 57 -19.87 -21.10 0.19
N ASN A 58 -19.93 -22.32 -0.36
CA ASN A 58 -19.57 -23.52 0.40
C ASN A 58 -18.04 -23.53 0.59
N VAL A 59 -17.58 -23.01 1.73
CA VAL A 59 -16.19 -23.14 2.16
C VAL A 59 -16.07 -24.47 2.88
N PRO A 60 -15.36 -25.47 2.34
CA PRO A 60 -15.19 -26.74 3.02
C PRO A 60 -14.52 -26.53 4.37
N ASP A 61 -14.90 -27.34 5.35
CA ASP A 61 -14.25 -27.32 6.66
C ASP A 61 -12.77 -27.68 6.49
N ARG A 62 -11.90 -26.76 6.90
CA ARG A 62 -10.45 -26.93 6.86
C ARG A 62 -9.99 -27.07 8.30
N PRO A 63 -9.32 -28.17 8.69
CA PRO A 63 -8.79 -28.28 10.04
C PRO A 63 -7.81 -27.13 10.29
N PHE A 64 -7.96 -26.46 11.43
CA PHE A 64 -6.99 -25.46 11.87
C PHE A 64 -5.65 -26.15 12.10
N LYS A 65 -4.75 -26.05 11.11
CA LYS A 65 -3.43 -26.64 11.16
C LYS A 65 -2.40 -25.53 11.27
N VAL A 66 -1.87 -25.33 12.47
CA VAL A 66 -0.64 -24.57 12.67
C VAL A 66 0.50 -25.48 12.21
N LEU A 67 1.09 -25.17 11.07
CA LEU A 67 2.34 -25.81 10.67
C LEU A 67 3.45 -25.22 11.53
N ASP A 68 4.31 -26.08 12.08
CA ASP A 68 5.52 -25.61 12.74
C ASP A 68 6.32 -24.74 11.77
N LEU A 69 6.53 -23.48 12.16
CA LEU A 69 7.44 -22.62 11.44
C LEU A 69 8.82 -23.26 11.49
N SER A 70 9.55 -23.24 10.38
CA SER A 70 10.94 -23.70 10.42
C SER A 70 11.70 -22.91 11.48
N GLU A 71 12.55 -23.57 12.26
CA GLU A 71 13.26 -23.00 13.41
C GLU A 71 14.07 -21.70 13.12
N SER A 72 14.33 -21.38 11.84
CA SER A 72 15.01 -20.17 11.44
C SER A 72 14.15 -19.30 10.51
N PRO A 73 13.90 -18.03 10.86
CA PRO A 73 13.26 -17.06 9.95
C PRO A 73 13.95 -16.96 8.59
N LEU A 74 15.27 -17.16 8.54
CA LEU A 74 16.04 -17.11 7.30
C LEU A 74 15.67 -18.26 6.34
N LYS A 75 15.28 -19.43 6.85
CA LYS A 75 14.84 -20.57 6.04
C LYS A 75 13.44 -20.36 5.45
N LEU A 76 12.63 -19.48 6.05
CA LEU A 76 11.32 -19.10 5.50
C LEU A 76 11.43 -18.10 4.36
N PHE A 77 12.47 -17.26 4.37
CA PHE A 77 12.61 -16.17 3.42
C PHE A 77 12.59 -16.62 1.95
N PRO A 78 13.32 -17.69 1.54
CA PRO A 78 13.26 -18.19 0.17
C PRO A 78 11.89 -18.75 -0.24
N ARG A 79 11.02 -19.10 0.71
CA ARG A 79 9.67 -19.61 0.42
C ARG A 79 8.72 -18.50 -0.05
N PHE A 80 8.92 -17.28 0.45
CA PHE A 80 8.14 -16.09 0.06
C PHE A 80 8.84 -15.25 -1.00
N LEU A 81 10.17 -15.30 -1.02
CA LEU A 81 11.03 -14.57 -1.96
C LEU A 81 11.98 -15.55 -2.66
N PRO A 82 11.46 -16.36 -3.61
CA PRO A 82 12.27 -17.32 -4.34
C PRO A 82 13.44 -16.64 -5.06
N ILE A 83 14.60 -17.30 -5.07
CA ILE A 83 15.81 -16.73 -5.68
C ILE A 83 15.62 -16.37 -7.16
N GLN A 84 14.80 -17.14 -7.88
CA GLN A 84 14.53 -16.87 -9.29
C GLN A 84 13.76 -15.56 -9.47
N LEU A 85 12.74 -15.31 -8.65
CA LEU A 85 12.00 -14.05 -8.66
C LEU A 85 12.94 -12.86 -8.42
N VAL A 86 13.88 -12.98 -7.48
CA VAL A 86 14.84 -11.91 -7.19
C VAL A 86 15.82 -11.72 -8.36
N LYS A 87 16.26 -12.79 -9.03
CA LYS A 87 17.07 -12.69 -10.25
C LYS A 87 16.34 -11.97 -11.37
N ASP A 88 15.04 -12.23 -11.52
CA ASP A 88 14.21 -11.56 -12.54
C ASP A 88 14.09 -10.07 -12.22
N TRP A 89 13.92 -9.70 -10.94
CA TRP A 89 13.95 -8.28 -10.52
C TRP A 89 15.29 -7.61 -10.78
N VAL A 90 16.40 -8.28 -10.49
CA VAL A 90 17.75 -7.77 -10.79
C VAL A 90 17.90 -7.51 -12.28
N THR A 91 17.45 -8.46 -13.10
CA THR A 91 17.50 -8.34 -14.56
C THR A 91 16.67 -7.15 -15.02
N TYR A 92 15.41 -7.06 -14.58
CA TYR A 92 14.50 -5.98 -14.96
C TYR A 92 15.01 -4.60 -14.51
N ALA A 93 15.45 -4.46 -13.26
CA ALA A 93 15.92 -3.19 -12.73
C ALA A 93 17.20 -2.71 -13.43
N ASN A 94 18.11 -3.62 -13.79
CA ASN A 94 19.31 -3.27 -14.55
C ASN A 94 19.00 -2.92 -16.01
N LEU A 95 18.00 -3.55 -16.62
CA LEU A 95 17.53 -3.19 -17.96
C LEU A 95 16.81 -1.83 -18.00
N ALA A 96 16.05 -1.51 -16.95
CA ALA A 96 15.35 -0.23 -16.83
C ALA A 96 16.26 0.94 -16.43
N ALA A 97 17.51 0.67 -16.05
CA ALA A 97 18.45 1.71 -15.65
C ALA A 97 18.92 2.54 -16.86
N VAL A 98 19.02 3.86 -16.67
CA VAL A 98 19.62 4.76 -17.66
C VAL A 98 21.10 4.41 -17.82
N ASP A 99 21.60 4.35 -19.05
CA ASP A 99 23.02 4.14 -19.31
C ASP A 99 23.84 5.28 -18.67
N PRO A 100 24.77 4.99 -17.75
CA PRO A 100 25.62 6.01 -17.13
C PRO A 100 26.45 6.83 -18.14
N LYS A 101 26.64 6.30 -19.35
CA LYS A 101 27.37 6.94 -20.46
C LYS A 101 26.48 7.78 -21.36
N ASP A 102 25.17 7.82 -21.12
CA ASP A 102 24.24 8.62 -21.92
C ASP A 102 24.69 10.10 -21.96
N PRO A 103 24.90 10.67 -23.15
CA PRO A 103 25.32 12.07 -23.30
C PRO A 103 24.26 13.07 -22.80
N ALA A 104 22.99 12.68 -22.69
CA ALA A 104 21.93 13.53 -22.15
C ALA A 104 22.03 13.76 -20.63
N LEU A 105 22.84 12.96 -19.93
CA LEU A 105 23.03 13.11 -18.48
C LEU A 105 23.94 14.31 -18.15
N LYS A 106 23.58 15.06 -17.11
CA LYS A 106 24.47 16.09 -16.53
C LYS A 106 25.75 15.47 -15.98
N ASP A 107 26.89 16.16 -16.10
CA ASP A 107 28.22 15.64 -15.70
C ASP A 107 28.30 15.19 -14.24
N ASN A 108 27.63 15.89 -13.32
CA ASN A 108 27.61 15.56 -11.89
C ASN A 108 26.37 14.77 -11.46
N SER A 109 25.61 14.23 -12.42
CA SER A 109 24.40 13.46 -12.14
C SER A 109 24.70 12.18 -11.37
N ARG A 110 23.84 11.80 -10.42
CA ARG A 110 24.00 10.53 -9.68
C ARG A 110 23.94 9.32 -10.61
N GLN A 111 23.16 9.43 -11.69
CA GLN A 111 22.99 8.42 -12.73
C GLN A 111 24.32 8.04 -13.41
N ARG A 112 25.27 8.97 -13.54
CA ARG A 112 26.60 8.66 -14.10
C ARG A 112 27.45 7.74 -13.20
N ARG A 113 27.10 7.65 -11.92
CA ARG A 113 27.75 6.75 -10.94
C ARG A 113 26.92 5.50 -10.67
N TRP A 114 25.83 5.31 -11.39
CA TRP A 114 24.99 4.12 -11.25
C TRP A 114 25.81 2.87 -11.61
N LYS A 115 25.64 1.82 -10.82
CA LYS A 115 26.23 0.50 -11.06
C LYS A 115 25.09 -0.50 -11.12
N PRO A 116 25.20 -1.56 -11.95
CA PRO A 116 24.22 -2.63 -11.96
C PRO A 116 24.05 -3.20 -10.55
N ILE A 117 22.80 -3.37 -10.15
CA ILE A 117 22.47 -3.99 -8.87
C ILE A 117 22.72 -5.49 -8.94
N SER A 118 23.14 -6.05 -7.82
CA SER A 118 23.38 -7.47 -7.62
C SER A 118 22.25 -8.14 -6.85
N LEU A 119 22.19 -9.47 -6.94
CA LEU A 119 21.26 -10.29 -6.16
C LEU A 119 21.39 -10.05 -4.65
N THR A 120 22.63 -9.98 -4.16
CA THR A 120 22.93 -9.75 -2.74
C THR A 120 22.46 -8.38 -2.29
N GLU A 121 22.63 -7.33 -3.09
CA GLU A 121 22.14 -5.99 -2.77
C GLU A 121 20.62 -5.94 -2.65
N ILE A 122 19.87 -6.68 -3.48
CA ILE A 122 18.41 -6.77 -3.33
C ILE A 122 18.02 -7.44 -2.01
N TYR A 123 18.70 -8.53 -1.61
CA TYR A 123 18.43 -9.18 -0.33
C TYR A 123 18.77 -8.28 0.87
N ILE A 124 19.88 -7.55 0.81
CA ILE A 124 20.23 -6.55 1.82
C ILE A 124 19.14 -5.48 1.88
N TRP A 125 18.72 -4.93 0.74
CA TRP A 125 17.66 -3.93 0.68
C TRP A 125 16.33 -4.43 1.25
N LYS A 126 15.95 -5.68 0.97
CA LYS A 126 14.76 -6.29 1.56
C LYS A 126 14.88 -6.48 3.07
N GLY A 127 16.03 -6.96 3.56
CA GLY A 127 16.30 -7.05 4.99
C GLY A 127 16.23 -5.69 5.68
N THR A 128 16.86 -4.67 5.10
CA THR A 128 16.80 -3.29 5.59
C THR A 128 15.37 -2.76 5.63
N SER A 129 14.57 -3.01 4.58
CA SER A 129 13.17 -2.57 4.53
C SER A 129 12.34 -3.18 5.66
N ILE A 130 12.49 -4.48 5.91
CA ILE A 130 11.80 -5.16 7.01
C ILE A 130 12.22 -4.58 8.37
N CYS A 131 13.52 -4.35 8.58
CA CYS A 131 14.01 -3.74 9.81
C CYS A 131 13.45 -2.33 10.04
N MET A 132 13.22 -1.57 8.97
CA MET A 132 12.59 -0.24 9.05
C MET A 132 11.11 -0.35 9.41
N ASP A 133 10.39 -1.28 8.78
CA ASP A 133 8.95 -1.44 8.99
C ASP A 133 8.61 -1.97 10.40
N LEU A 134 9.55 -2.67 11.04
CA LEU A 134 9.42 -3.15 12.43
C LEU A 134 9.64 -2.06 13.50
N GLN A 135 10.00 -0.83 13.11
CA GLN A 135 10.26 0.28 14.03
C GLN A 135 9.25 1.41 13.78
N PRO A 136 8.02 1.32 14.34
CA PRO A 136 6.92 2.24 14.04
C PRO A 136 7.22 3.71 14.43
N ASP A 137 8.14 3.91 15.38
CA ASP A 137 8.48 5.24 15.90
C ASP A 137 9.41 6.05 14.97
N LYS A 138 9.92 5.44 13.90
CA LYS A 138 10.84 6.10 12.97
C LYS A 138 10.22 6.29 11.60
N GLN A 139 10.26 7.52 11.10
CA GLN A 139 9.92 7.75 9.71
C GLN A 139 11.08 7.27 8.82
N ARG A 140 10.75 6.77 7.63
CA ARG A 140 11.74 6.26 6.67
C ARG A 140 12.89 7.23 6.39
N LYS A 141 12.61 8.54 6.41
CA LYS A 141 13.60 9.61 6.20
C LYS A 141 14.64 9.70 7.32
N ASP A 142 14.29 9.30 8.53
CA ASP A 142 15.13 9.44 9.71
C ASP A 142 16.31 8.47 9.68
N TYR A 143 16.18 7.33 8.99
CA TYR A 143 17.27 6.36 8.78
C TYR A 143 18.43 6.90 7.95
N TRP A 144 18.16 7.89 7.12
CA TRP A 144 19.14 8.47 6.20
C TRP A 144 19.62 9.86 6.67
N ARG A 145 19.19 10.28 7.86
CA ARG A 145 19.59 11.57 8.42
C ARG A 145 20.99 11.42 9.00
N ALA A 146 21.92 12.23 8.49
CA ALA A 146 23.24 12.34 9.12
C ALA A 146 23.08 12.86 10.55
N SER A 147 23.81 12.28 11.49
CA SER A 147 23.96 12.87 12.82
C SER A 147 24.60 14.24 12.63
N TYR A 148 23.88 15.30 12.99
CA TYR A 148 24.48 16.62 13.10
C TYR A 148 25.54 16.52 14.21
N SER A 149 26.82 16.52 13.85
CA SER A 149 27.84 16.84 14.84
C SER A 149 27.63 18.31 15.20
N GLY A 150 27.28 18.55 16.46
CA GLY A 150 27.19 19.89 17.01
C GLY A 150 28.57 20.53 16.98
N GLY A 151 28.90 21.21 15.89
CA GLY A 151 29.88 22.27 15.91
C GLY A 151 29.26 23.43 16.68
N ASN A 152 29.69 23.61 17.93
CA ASN A 152 29.34 24.77 18.74
C ASN A 152 29.76 26.05 18.01
N HIS A 153 28.84 26.69 17.29
CA HIS A 153 28.98 28.08 16.93
C HIS A 153 28.12 28.90 17.89
N SER A 154 28.78 29.51 18.88
CA SER A 154 28.22 30.67 19.57
C SER A 154 28.12 31.81 18.56
N PRO A 155 27.01 32.57 18.56
CA PRO A 155 26.91 33.77 17.76
C PRO A 155 27.76 34.86 18.41
N SER A 156 28.67 35.43 17.63
CA SER A 156 29.30 36.74 17.89
C SER A 156 28.49 37.82 17.19
#